data_AF-N9WBV0-F1
#
_entry.id   AF-N9WBV0-F1
#
_cell.length_a   1.000
_cell.length_b   1.000
_cell.length_c   1.000
_cell.angle_alpha   90.00
_cell.angle_beta   90.00
_cell.angle_gamma   90.00
#
_symmetry.space_group_name_H-M   'P 1'
#
loop_
_entity.id
_entity.type
_entity.pdbx_description
1 polymer ?
#
loop_
_entity_poly.entity_id
_entity_poly.type
_entity_poly.pdbx_seq_one_letter_code
_entity_poly.pdbx_strand_id
1 'polypeptide(L)'
;MNELNNESFKQPEENFNTTKEKLNLKLITIVLSSVLLIGILFSFTTLSYKSLVVNFKNYFDNAHYSTANNLVVTKGNMNILKSFKINNDLTSYFKDKLKSITEKLNNGEITSDEALVIINEINRYNLLDKEIDETVGVLSNNISSSSTLTKGISEYQKKNFKEALTIFKSIPSNNEGYNTAATYIPKCKEEYTNYLLKEVDTLVAEHYYSKSITLLEENLELLDNSTKISDKIEELKTARDKYIQERDGK
;
A
#
# COMPACT_ATOMS: atom_id res chain seq x y z
N MET A 1 56.08 31.54 -76.39
CA MET A 1 56.41 32.93 -76.00
C MET A 1 55.39 33.81 -76.69
N ASN A 2 54.33 34.19 -75.97
CA ASN A 2 53.35 35.20 -76.38
C ASN A 2 52.88 35.85 -75.08
N GLU A 3 53.26 37.11 -74.92
CA GLU A 3 52.80 38.01 -73.87
C GLU A 3 51.34 38.37 -74.13
N LEU A 4 50.54 38.38 -73.06
CA LEU A 4 49.24 39.02 -73.03
C LEU A 4 49.16 39.79 -71.71
N ASN A 5 49.69 41.01 -71.72
CA ASN A 5 49.24 42.06 -70.83
C ASN A 5 48.15 42.83 -71.58
N ASN A 6 46.91 42.83 -71.06
CA ASN A 6 46.07 44.01 -71.21
C ASN A 6 45.01 44.14 -70.10
N GLU A 7 45.17 45.23 -69.35
CA GLU A 7 44.22 46.10 -68.66
C GLU A 7 42.97 45.57 -67.91
N SER A 8 43.03 45.82 -66.59
CA SER A 8 42.02 46.38 -65.69
C SER A 8 40.55 45.97 -65.81
N PHE A 9 40.07 45.31 -64.75
CA PHE A 9 38.69 45.48 -64.27
C PHE A 9 38.72 45.71 -62.75
N LYS A 10 38.45 46.95 -62.32
CA LYS A 10 38.12 47.24 -60.92
C LYS A 10 36.74 46.65 -60.65
N GLN A 11 36.66 45.65 -59.78
CA GLN A 11 35.37 45.23 -59.21
C GLN A 11 35.00 46.12 -58.02
N PRO A 12 33.71 46.45 -57.87
CA PRO A 12 33.21 47.30 -56.79
C PRO A 12 33.27 46.55 -55.46
N GLU A 13 33.74 47.22 -54.41
CA GLU A 13 33.65 46.71 -53.03
C GLU A 13 32.17 46.61 -52.61
N GLU A 14 31.57 45.43 -52.77
CA GLU A 14 30.36 45.07 -52.04
C GLU A 14 30.74 44.80 -50.57
N ASN A 15 30.51 45.81 -49.74
CA ASN A 15 30.68 45.72 -48.31
C ASN A 15 29.54 44.87 -47.72
N PHE A 16 29.66 43.54 -47.79
CA PHE A 16 28.82 42.61 -47.05
C PHE A 16 29.13 42.74 -45.56
N ASN A 17 28.47 43.69 -44.90
CA ASN A 17 28.37 43.73 -43.45
C ASN A 17 27.55 42.52 -42.99
N THR A 18 28.21 41.38 -42.86
CA THR A 18 27.69 40.24 -42.12
C THR A 18 27.79 40.60 -40.64
N THR A 19 26.72 41.16 -40.09
CA THR A 19 26.57 41.28 -38.64
C THR A 19 26.50 39.86 -38.07
N LYS A 20 27.67 39.28 -37.76
CA LYS A 20 27.73 38.03 -36.99
C LYS A 20 27.15 38.35 -35.62
N GLU A 21 25.92 37.94 -35.37
CA GLU A 21 25.34 37.94 -34.03
C GLU A 21 26.33 37.21 -33.11
N LYS A 22 26.95 37.94 -32.18
CA LYS A 22 27.86 37.34 -31.22
C LYS A 22 27.01 36.54 -30.24
N LEU A 23 27.04 35.22 -30.39
CA LEU A 23 26.45 34.26 -29.46
C LEU A 23 26.85 34.62 -28.01
N ASN A 24 25.85 34.86 -27.17
CA ASN A 24 26.08 35.21 -25.77
C ASN A 24 26.54 33.96 -25.00
N LEU A 25 27.86 33.76 -24.91
CA LEU A 25 28.49 32.60 -24.25
C LEU A 25 28.01 32.39 -22.81
N LYS A 26 27.65 33.46 -22.07
CA LYS A 26 27.07 33.35 -20.72
C LYS A 26 25.69 32.71 -20.77
N LEU A 27 24.85 33.10 -21.72
CA LEU A 27 23.53 32.50 -21.94
C LEU A 27 23.63 31.03 -22.33
N ILE A 28 24.56 30.68 -23.23
CA ILE A 28 24.81 29.28 -23.63
C ILE A 28 25.24 28.43 -22.43
N THR A 29 26.13 28.95 -21.59
CA THR A 29 26.60 28.25 -20.39
C THR A 29 25.46 28.00 -19.40
N ILE A 30 24.56 28.98 -19.22
CA ILE A 30 23.37 28.86 -18.37
C ILE A 30 22.42 27.79 -18.93
N VAL A 31 22.15 27.80 -20.25
CA VAL A 31 21.28 26.82 -20.90
C VAL A 31 21.85 25.41 -20.76
N LEU A 32 23.15 25.20 -21.05
CA LEU A 32 23.81 23.90 -20.90
C LEU A 32 23.76 23.39 -19.45
N SER A 33 24.03 24.27 -18.48
CA SER A 33 23.95 23.92 -17.05
C SER A 33 22.53 23.53 -16.65
N SER A 34 21.52 24.21 -17.19
CA SER A 34 20.11 23.93 -16.93
C SER A 34 19.68 22.59 -17.53
N VAL A 35 20.11 22.28 -18.76
CA VAL A 35 19.87 20.98 -19.42
C VAL A 35 20.53 19.85 -18.64
N LEU A 36 21.77 20.04 -18.18
CA LEU A 36 22.47 19.06 -17.35
C LEU A 36 21.73 18.79 -16.03
N LEU A 37 21.29 19.84 -15.34
CA LEU A 37 20.52 19.73 -14.11
C LEU A 37 19.21 18.96 -14.32
N ILE A 38 18.48 19.28 -15.39
CA ILE A 38 17.24 18.57 -15.77
C ILE A 38 17.55 17.09 -16.06
N GLY A 39 18.64 16.79 -16.74
CA GLY A 39 19.08 15.41 -17.01
C GLY A 39 19.38 14.61 -15.74
N ILE A 40 20.04 15.22 -14.75
CA ILE A 40 20.32 14.60 -13.44
C ILE A 40 19.01 14.33 -12.69
N LEU A 41 18.12 15.31 -12.63
CA LEU A 41 16.81 15.17 -11.97
C LEU A 41 15.95 14.08 -12.64
N PHE A 42 15.95 14.02 -13.97
CA PHE A 42 15.24 13.00 -14.73
C PHE A 42 15.83 11.59 -14.50
N SER A 43 17.15 11.48 -14.44
CA SER A 43 17.84 10.22 -14.15
C SER A 43 17.53 9.73 -12.73
N PHE A 44 17.63 10.62 -11.73
CA PHE A 44 17.30 10.30 -10.34
C PHE A 44 15.84 9.86 -10.17
N THR A 45 14.90 10.55 -10.82
CA THR A 45 13.48 10.17 -10.79
C THR A 45 13.21 8.81 -11.43
N THR A 46 13.95 8.47 -12.50
CA THR A 46 13.86 7.16 -13.16
C THR A 46 14.44 6.02 -12.31
N LEU A 47 15.62 6.23 -11.72
CA LEU A 47 16.27 5.24 -10.86
C LEU A 47 15.46 4.97 -9.58
N SER A 48 15.00 6.04 -8.92
CA SER A 48 14.14 5.92 -7.73
C SER A 48 12.86 5.16 -8.03
N TYR A 49 12.23 5.41 -9.18
CA TYR A 49 11.05 4.66 -9.63
C TYR A 49 11.35 3.17 -9.84
N LYS A 50 12.43 2.85 -10.57
CA LYS A 50 12.82 1.46 -10.81
C LYS A 50 13.07 0.70 -9.51
N SER A 51 13.80 1.32 -8.58
CA SER A 51 14.05 0.76 -7.25
C SER A 51 12.75 0.48 -6.50
N LEU A 52 11.80 1.41 -6.53
CA LEU A 52 10.50 1.26 -5.89
C LEU A 52 9.72 0.06 -6.45
N VAL A 53 9.63 -0.09 -7.78
CA VAL A 53 8.93 -1.23 -8.40
C VAL A 53 9.62 -2.56 -8.11
N VAL A 54 10.95 -2.62 -8.16
CA VAL A 54 11.72 -3.84 -7.84
C VAL A 54 11.50 -4.25 -6.39
N ASN A 55 11.61 -3.31 -5.45
CA ASN A 55 11.42 -3.57 -4.03
C ASN A 55 9.98 -4.01 -3.74
N PHE A 56 8.99 -3.36 -4.36
CA PHE A 56 7.60 -3.79 -4.25
C PHE A 56 7.43 -5.26 -4.64
N LYS A 57 7.88 -5.63 -5.85
CA LYS A 57 7.75 -7.00 -6.38
C LYS A 57 8.46 -8.00 -5.46
N ASN A 58 9.68 -7.67 -5.03
CA ASN A 58 10.44 -8.53 -4.12
C ASN A 58 9.71 -8.75 -2.80
N TYR A 59 9.20 -7.70 -2.14
CA TYR A 59 8.44 -7.87 -0.90
C TYR A 59 7.13 -8.62 -1.11
N PHE A 60 6.42 -8.36 -2.21
CA PHE A 60 5.18 -9.06 -2.52
C PHE A 60 5.41 -10.56 -2.77
N ASP A 61 6.40 -10.91 -3.59
CA ASP A 61 6.73 -12.29 -3.94
C ASP A 61 7.24 -13.10 -2.74
N ASN A 62 7.85 -12.44 -1.75
CA ASN A 62 8.29 -13.06 -0.49
C ASN A 62 7.25 -12.94 0.65
N ALA A 63 5.97 -12.70 0.33
CA ALA A 63 4.86 -12.58 1.28
C ALA A 63 4.99 -11.47 2.35
N HIS A 64 5.89 -10.51 2.16
CA HIS A 64 6.02 -9.30 2.98
C HIS A 64 5.03 -8.21 2.54
N TYR A 65 3.74 -8.56 2.49
CA TYR A 65 2.68 -7.73 1.91
C TYR A 65 2.49 -6.36 2.58
N SER A 66 2.66 -6.28 3.90
CA SER A 66 2.59 -4.99 4.61
C SER A 66 3.70 -4.05 4.15
N THR A 67 4.92 -4.58 4.00
CA THR A 67 6.08 -3.81 3.52
C THR A 67 5.89 -3.39 2.07
N ALA A 68 5.42 -4.28 1.21
CA ALA A 68 5.11 -3.99 -0.18
C ALA A 68 4.06 -2.85 -0.29
N ASN A 69 3.00 -2.91 0.49
CA ASN A 69 1.95 -1.89 0.50
C ASN A 69 2.41 -0.55 1.03
N ASN A 70 3.22 -0.54 2.08
CA ASN A 70 3.78 0.70 2.61
C ASN A 70 4.57 1.45 1.54
N LEU A 71 5.29 0.75 0.64
CA LEU A 71 6.02 1.40 -0.47
C LEU A 71 5.14 2.20 -1.42
N VAL A 72 3.87 1.80 -1.59
CA VAL A 72 2.96 2.42 -2.58
C VAL A 72 1.88 3.30 -1.93
N VAL A 73 1.55 3.06 -0.66
CA VAL A 73 0.53 3.83 0.09
C VAL A 73 1.11 5.06 0.75
N THR A 74 2.42 5.12 1.06
CA THR A 74 3.05 6.39 1.48
C THR A 74 3.15 7.35 0.30
N LYS A 75 2.03 7.98 -0.05
CA LYS A 75 1.84 8.94 -1.15
C LYS A 75 2.71 10.21 -1.01
N GLY A 76 3.34 10.42 0.15
CA GLY A 76 4.12 11.62 0.46
C GLY A 76 5.34 11.88 -0.45
N ASN A 77 5.79 10.89 -1.23
CA ASN A 77 6.97 11.02 -2.10
C ASN A 77 6.70 10.77 -3.61
N MET A 78 5.44 10.61 -4.03
CA MET A 78 5.09 10.32 -5.43
C MET A 78 4.48 11.54 -6.12
N ASN A 79 5.06 11.95 -7.26
CA ASN A 79 4.42 12.90 -8.17
C ASN A 79 3.33 12.19 -9.01
N ILE A 80 2.42 12.95 -9.63
CA ILE A 80 1.27 12.41 -10.39
C ILE A 80 1.72 11.40 -11.47
N LEU A 81 2.84 11.69 -12.17
CA LEU A 81 3.38 10.82 -13.21
C LEU A 81 3.85 9.47 -12.65
N LYS A 82 4.56 9.47 -11.51
CA LYS A 82 4.97 8.24 -10.81
C LYS A 82 3.76 7.44 -10.34
N SER A 83 2.73 8.12 -9.82
CA SER A 83 1.47 7.49 -9.38
C SER A 83 0.71 6.83 -10.52
N PHE A 84 0.65 7.46 -11.70
CA PHE A 84 0.02 6.84 -12.87
C PHE A 84 0.84 5.64 -13.38
N LYS A 85 2.16 5.82 -13.49
CA LYS A 85 3.06 4.78 -14.01
C LYS A 85 3.09 3.55 -13.09
N ILE A 86 3.09 3.74 -11.77
CA ILE A 86 3.07 2.62 -10.84
C ILE A 86 1.78 1.82 -10.92
N ASN A 87 0.62 2.48 -11.04
CA ASN A 87 -0.64 1.76 -11.18
C ASN A 87 -0.60 0.83 -12.39
N ASN A 88 -0.15 1.32 -13.55
CA ASN A 88 -0.01 0.49 -14.75
C ASN A 88 0.95 -0.69 -14.57
N ASP A 89 2.14 -0.45 -14.00
CA ASP A 89 3.14 -1.51 -13.78
C ASP A 89 2.67 -2.57 -12.78
N LEU A 90 1.93 -2.15 -11.74
CA LEU A 90 1.32 -3.07 -10.76
C LEU A 90 0.14 -3.83 -11.36
N THR A 91 -0.71 -3.18 -12.15
CA THR A 91 -1.79 -3.84 -12.90
C THR A 91 -1.21 -4.95 -13.78
N SER A 92 -0.15 -4.67 -14.55
CA SER A 92 0.50 -5.71 -15.37
C SER A 92 1.07 -6.84 -14.52
N TYR A 93 1.79 -6.51 -13.44
CA TYR A 93 2.36 -7.50 -12.54
C TYR A 93 1.29 -8.40 -11.90
N PHE A 94 0.17 -7.83 -11.45
CA PHE A 94 -0.93 -8.60 -10.86
C PHE A 94 -1.65 -9.47 -11.87
N LYS A 95 -1.83 -9.01 -13.12
CA LYS A 95 -2.35 -9.86 -14.22
C LYS A 95 -1.47 -11.10 -14.43
N ASP A 96 -0.15 -10.93 -14.44
CA ASP A 96 0.78 -12.05 -14.57
C ASP A 96 0.76 -12.97 -13.35
N LYS A 97 0.64 -12.39 -12.15
CA LYS A 97 0.54 -13.15 -10.90
C LYS A 97 -0.72 -14.01 -10.84
N LEU A 98 -1.88 -13.49 -11.26
CA LEU A 98 -3.15 -14.23 -11.31
C LEU A 98 -3.10 -15.41 -12.28
N LYS A 99 -2.47 -15.22 -13.45
CA LYS A 99 -2.21 -16.33 -14.39
C LYS A 99 -1.35 -17.40 -13.74
N SER A 100 -0.24 -17.00 -13.12
CA SER A 100 0.64 -17.94 -12.43
C SER A 100 -0.05 -18.67 -11.27
N ILE A 101 -0.91 -18.00 -10.50
CA ILE A 101 -1.71 -18.64 -9.45
C ILE A 101 -2.63 -19.70 -10.04
N THR A 102 -3.33 -19.37 -11.13
CA THR A 102 -4.23 -20.31 -11.81
C THR A 102 -3.47 -21.55 -12.31
N GLU A 103 -2.32 -21.35 -12.94
CA GLU A 103 -1.46 -22.44 -13.42
C GLU A 103 -0.96 -23.32 -12.26
N LYS A 104 -0.41 -22.71 -11.22
CA LYS A 104 0.10 -23.42 -10.04
C LYS A 104 -0.99 -24.18 -9.30
N LEU A 105 -2.19 -23.62 -9.21
CA LEU A 105 -3.34 -24.27 -8.59
C LEU A 105 -3.77 -25.49 -9.42
N ASN A 106 -3.86 -25.36 -10.74
CA ASN A 106 -4.21 -26.47 -11.64
C ASN A 106 -3.17 -27.60 -11.62
N ASN A 107 -1.89 -27.25 -11.44
CA ASN A 107 -0.79 -28.22 -11.34
C ASN A 107 -0.65 -28.83 -9.92
N GLY A 108 -1.42 -28.36 -8.94
CA GLY A 108 -1.28 -28.76 -7.54
C GLY A 108 0.01 -28.28 -6.87
N GLU A 109 0.68 -27.26 -7.42
CA GLU A 109 1.90 -26.66 -6.86
C GLU A 109 1.62 -25.73 -5.67
N ILE A 110 0.40 -25.23 -5.57
CA ILE A 110 -0.10 -24.45 -4.44
C ILE A 110 -1.48 -24.95 -4.04
N THR A 111 -1.82 -24.79 -2.77
CA THR A 111 -3.15 -25.10 -2.26
C THR A 111 -4.15 -23.99 -2.60
N SER A 112 -5.44 -24.34 -2.50
CA SER A 112 -6.54 -23.38 -2.53
C SER A 112 -6.40 -22.26 -1.50
N ASP A 113 -5.89 -22.57 -0.30
CA ASP A 113 -5.68 -21.58 0.77
C ASP A 113 -4.55 -20.61 0.43
N GLU A 114 -3.43 -21.11 -0.10
CA GLU A 114 -2.31 -20.26 -0.56
C GLU A 114 -2.72 -19.35 -1.72
N ALA A 115 -3.46 -19.88 -2.69
CA ALA A 115 -3.99 -19.11 -3.81
C ALA A 115 -4.90 -17.98 -3.32
N LEU A 116 -5.82 -18.27 -2.40
CA LEU A 116 -6.78 -17.31 -1.88
C LEU A 116 -6.11 -16.17 -1.11
N VAL A 117 -5.06 -16.45 -0.33
CA VAL A 117 -4.27 -15.42 0.37
C VAL A 117 -3.71 -14.41 -0.64
N ILE A 118 -3.09 -14.90 -1.72
CA ILE A 118 -2.45 -14.03 -2.72
C ILE A 118 -3.51 -13.24 -3.50
N ILE A 119 -4.60 -13.88 -3.93
CA ILE A 119 -5.73 -13.25 -4.64
C ILE A 119 -6.33 -12.10 -3.81
N ASN A 120 -6.56 -12.35 -2.52
CA ASN A 120 -7.10 -11.36 -1.61
C ASN A 120 -6.16 -10.17 -1.36
N GLU A 121 -4.86 -10.43 -1.31
CA GLU A 121 -3.87 -9.37 -1.21
C GLU A 121 -3.82 -8.52 -2.49
N ILE A 122 -3.90 -9.13 -3.68
CA ILE A 122 -4.01 -8.40 -4.97
C ILE A 122 -5.24 -7.49 -4.96
N ASN A 123 -6.40 -8.00 -4.51
CA ASN A 123 -7.65 -7.25 -4.48
C ASN A 123 -7.57 -5.99 -3.59
N ARG A 124 -6.70 -5.98 -2.56
CA ARG A 124 -6.52 -4.80 -1.69
C ARG A 124 -6.10 -3.53 -2.43
N TYR A 125 -5.42 -3.68 -3.56
CA TYR A 125 -4.88 -2.54 -4.31
C TYR A 125 -5.93 -1.85 -5.21
N ASN A 126 -7.03 -2.53 -5.56
CA ASN A 126 -8.10 -1.99 -6.40
C ASN A 126 -7.55 -1.37 -7.72
N LEU A 127 -6.66 -2.10 -8.40
CA LEU A 127 -5.91 -1.65 -9.58
C LEU A 127 -6.24 -2.43 -10.86
N LEU A 128 -7.01 -3.51 -10.79
CA LEU A 128 -7.38 -4.27 -11.98
C LEU A 128 -8.61 -3.63 -12.62
N ASP A 129 -8.81 -3.87 -13.89
CA ASP A 129 -10.03 -3.43 -14.57
C ASP A 129 -11.22 -4.24 -14.06
N LYS A 130 -12.44 -3.69 -14.20
CA LYS A 130 -13.66 -4.30 -13.65
C LYS A 130 -13.86 -5.75 -14.07
N GLU A 131 -13.53 -6.08 -15.32
CA GLU A 131 -13.68 -7.43 -15.89
C GLU A 131 -12.69 -8.42 -15.25
N ILE A 132 -11.46 -7.99 -14.97
CA ILE A 132 -10.47 -8.81 -14.26
C ILE A 132 -10.74 -8.84 -12.76
N ASP A 133 -11.23 -7.75 -12.16
CA ASP A 133 -11.71 -7.74 -10.77
C ASP A 133 -12.84 -8.75 -10.57
N GLU A 134 -13.79 -8.82 -11.51
CA GLU A 134 -14.84 -9.85 -11.53
C GLU A 134 -14.22 -11.25 -11.66
N THR A 135 -13.20 -11.41 -12.51
CA THR A 135 -12.47 -12.69 -12.66
C THR A 135 -11.75 -13.10 -11.37
N VAL A 136 -11.13 -12.16 -10.66
CA VAL A 136 -10.49 -12.35 -9.34
C VAL A 136 -11.53 -12.76 -8.32
N GLY A 137 -12.69 -12.10 -8.30
CA GLY A 137 -13.82 -12.45 -7.44
C GLY A 137 -14.37 -13.84 -7.75
N VAL A 138 -14.55 -14.18 -9.02
CA VAL A 138 -14.98 -15.51 -9.48
C VAL A 138 -13.95 -16.57 -9.11
N LEU A 139 -12.65 -16.32 -9.34
CA LEU A 139 -11.58 -17.26 -8.98
C LEU A 139 -11.55 -17.47 -7.47
N SER A 140 -11.60 -16.40 -6.67
CA SER A 140 -11.70 -16.43 -5.21
C SER A 140 -12.90 -17.26 -4.72
N ASN A 141 -14.07 -17.04 -5.30
CA ASN A 141 -15.31 -17.71 -4.91
C ASN A 141 -15.38 -19.18 -5.35
N ASN A 142 -14.75 -19.53 -6.48
CA ASN A 142 -14.72 -20.90 -7.00
C ASN A 142 -13.58 -21.73 -6.43
N ILE A 143 -12.60 -21.10 -5.76
CA ILE A 143 -11.62 -21.81 -4.95
C ILE A 143 -12.37 -22.40 -3.74
N SER A 144 -12.73 -23.67 -3.88
CA SER A 144 -13.30 -24.49 -2.83
C SER A 144 -12.28 -24.66 -1.70
N SER A 145 -12.26 -23.72 -0.77
CA SER A 145 -11.67 -23.97 0.54
C SER A 145 -12.72 -23.72 1.62
N SER A 146 -13.33 -24.81 2.08
CA SER A 146 -14.12 -24.83 3.30
C SER A 146 -13.25 -24.74 4.58
N SER A 147 -11.94 -24.49 4.42
CA SER A 147 -11.00 -24.49 5.54
C SER A 147 -11.32 -23.37 6.52
N THR A 148 -11.07 -23.67 7.79
CA THR A 148 -11.19 -22.72 8.88
C THR A 148 -10.37 -21.45 8.61
N LEU A 149 -9.22 -21.57 7.95
CA LEU A 149 -8.39 -20.42 7.57
C LEU A 149 -9.12 -19.48 6.61
N THR A 150 -9.73 -20.01 5.55
CA THR A 150 -10.45 -19.22 4.56
C THR A 150 -11.64 -18.47 5.17
N LYS A 151 -12.37 -19.12 6.09
CA LYS A 151 -13.45 -18.47 6.85
C LYS A 151 -12.92 -17.29 7.68
N GLY A 152 -11.80 -17.50 8.37
CA GLY A 152 -11.16 -16.44 9.18
C GLY A 152 -10.73 -15.24 8.34
N ILE A 153 -10.13 -15.48 7.16
CA ILE A 153 -9.73 -14.43 6.22
C ILE A 153 -10.95 -13.65 5.71
N SER A 154 -12.03 -14.35 5.35
CA SER A 154 -13.28 -13.71 4.90
C SER A 154 -13.88 -12.78 5.97
N GLU A 155 -13.96 -13.25 7.21
CA GLU A 155 -14.47 -12.43 8.32
C GLU A 155 -13.56 -11.23 8.62
N TYR A 156 -12.24 -11.40 8.52
CA TYR A 156 -11.29 -10.29 8.66
C TYR A 156 -11.55 -9.19 7.62
N GLN A 157 -11.77 -9.57 6.36
CA GLN A 157 -12.04 -8.62 5.27
C GLN A 157 -13.37 -7.89 5.44
N LYS A 158 -14.39 -8.56 5.98
CA LYS A 158 -15.68 -7.94 6.36
C LYS A 158 -15.55 -7.00 7.56
N LYS A 159 -14.36 -6.88 8.16
CA LYS A 159 -14.08 -6.16 9.41
C LYS A 159 -14.78 -6.76 10.63
N ASN A 160 -15.18 -8.02 10.54
CA ASN A 160 -15.75 -8.78 11.65
C ASN A 160 -14.62 -9.35 12.51
N PHE A 161 -13.81 -8.46 13.11
CA PHE A 161 -12.55 -8.81 13.74
C PHE A 161 -12.69 -9.77 14.93
N LYS A 162 -13.80 -9.69 15.68
CA LYS A 162 -14.12 -10.64 16.76
C LYS A 162 -14.27 -12.08 16.23
N GLU A 163 -15.05 -12.24 15.17
CA GLU A 163 -15.32 -13.54 14.56
C GLU A 163 -14.06 -14.08 13.89
N ALA A 164 -13.36 -13.24 13.13
CA ALA A 164 -12.09 -13.58 12.50
C ALA A 164 -11.06 -14.07 13.53
N LEU A 165 -10.88 -13.34 14.64
CA LEU A 165 -9.97 -13.70 15.72
C LEU A 165 -10.34 -15.06 16.35
N THR A 166 -11.63 -15.28 16.60
CA THR A 166 -12.15 -16.54 17.14
C THR A 166 -11.81 -17.71 16.21
N ILE A 167 -12.06 -17.54 14.92
CA ILE A 167 -11.75 -18.55 13.91
C ILE A 167 -10.24 -18.81 13.83
N PHE A 168 -9.41 -17.77 13.76
CA PHE A 168 -7.95 -17.95 13.68
C PHE A 168 -7.36 -18.64 14.92
N LYS A 169 -7.83 -18.30 16.13
CA LYS A 169 -7.40 -18.97 17.38
C LYS A 169 -7.84 -20.44 17.46
N SER A 170 -8.87 -20.83 16.71
CA SER A 170 -9.35 -22.22 16.67
C SER A 170 -8.51 -23.15 15.77
N ILE A 171 -7.62 -22.60 14.94
CA ILE A 171 -6.79 -23.39 14.02
C ILE A 171 -5.66 -24.05 14.83
N PRO A 172 -5.56 -25.39 14.83
CA PRO A 172 -4.55 -26.09 15.63
C PRO A 172 -3.16 -25.94 15.03
N SER A 173 -2.12 -26.01 15.86
CA SER A 173 -0.72 -25.78 15.46
C SER A 173 -0.16 -26.76 14.43
N ASN A 174 -0.81 -27.91 14.26
CA ASN A 174 -0.46 -28.92 13.25
C ASN A 174 -1.21 -28.73 11.91
N ASN A 175 -2.10 -27.75 11.80
CA ASN A 175 -2.79 -27.42 10.57
C ASN A 175 -1.89 -26.58 9.66
N GLU A 176 -1.90 -26.86 8.36
CA GLU A 176 -1.13 -26.14 7.35
C GLU A 176 -1.40 -24.62 7.37
N GLY A 177 -2.65 -24.22 7.67
CA GLY A 177 -3.05 -22.83 7.78
C GLY A 177 -2.65 -22.11 9.07
N TYR A 178 -2.05 -22.81 10.04
CA TYR A 178 -1.71 -22.24 11.36
C TYR A 178 -0.77 -21.05 11.27
N ASN A 179 0.32 -21.18 10.48
CA ASN A 179 1.31 -20.11 10.37
C ASN A 179 0.69 -18.84 9.80
N THR A 180 -0.17 -18.99 8.79
CA THR A 180 -0.93 -17.86 8.22
C THR A 180 -1.86 -17.26 9.27
N ALA A 181 -2.67 -18.08 9.96
CA ALA A 181 -3.57 -17.63 11.01
C ALA A 181 -2.82 -16.86 12.11
N ALA A 182 -1.65 -17.33 12.53
CA ALA A 182 -0.79 -16.67 13.50
C ALA A 182 -0.36 -15.27 13.08
N THR A 183 -0.24 -14.98 11.77
CA THR A 183 0.02 -13.62 11.27
C THR A 183 -1.19 -12.68 11.33
N TYR A 184 -2.41 -13.23 11.32
CA TYR A 184 -3.65 -12.46 11.39
C TYR A 184 -4.11 -12.20 12.83
N ILE A 185 -3.85 -13.11 13.76
CA ILE A 185 -4.22 -12.96 15.18
C ILE A 185 -3.81 -11.59 15.78
N PRO A 186 -2.54 -11.14 15.69
CA PRO A 186 -2.16 -9.85 16.26
C PRO A 186 -2.89 -8.66 15.59
N LYS A 187 -3.12 -8.73 14.26
CA LYS A 187 -3.85 -7.69 13.51
C LYS A 187 -5.31 -7.61 13.96
N CYS A 188 -5.97 -8.76 14.12
CA CYS A 188 -7.35 -8.81 14.59
C CYS A 188 -7.48 -8.25 16.01
N LYS A 189 -6.53 -8.59 16.89
CA LYS A 189 -6.51 -8.07 18.27
C LYS A 189 -6.38 -6.56 18.31
N GLU A 190 -5.47 -5.99 17.53
CA GLU A 190 -5.27 -4.54 17.46
C GLU A 190 -6.53 -3.82 16.97
N GLU A 191 -7.07 -4.24 15.83
CA GLU A 191 -8.28 -3.64 15.24
C GLU A 191 -9.50 -3.79 16.15
N TYR A 192 -9.69 -4.97 16.75
CA TYR A 192 -10.81 -5.20 17.66
C TYR A 192 -10.68 -4.41 18.96
N THR A 193 -9.46 -4.30 19.50
CA THR A 193 -9.18 -3.44 20.66
C THR A 193 -9.52 -1.99 20.35
N ASN A 194 -9.11 -1.47 19.20
CA ASN A 194 -9.39 -0.09 18.80
C ASN A 194 -10.90 0.15 18.61
N TYR A 195 -11.62 -0.82 18.02
CA TYR A 195 -13.07 -0.80 17.92
C TYR A 195 -13.74 -0.70 19.30
N LEU A 196 -13.38 -1.58 20.24
CA LEU A 196 -13.95 -1.57 21.59
C LEU A 196 -13.70 -0.25 22.33
N LEU A 197 -12.49 0.30 22.24
CA LEU A 197 -12.16 1.56 22.90
C LEU A 197 -12.98 2.73 22.34
N LYS A 198 -13.25 2.74 21.03
CA LYS A 198 -14.10 3.76 20.41
C LYS A 198 -15.56 3.66 20.84
N GLU A 199 -16.10 2.44 20.96
CA GLU A 199 -17.44 2.20 21.51
C GLU A 199 -17.52 2.64 22.97
N VAL A 200 -16.49 2.33 23.76
CA VAL A 200 -16.35 2.79 25.16
C VAL A 200 -16.37 4.31 25.25
N ASP A 201 -15.62 5.03 24.41
CA ASP A 201 -15.60 6.50 24.42
C ASP A 201 -16.98 7.09 24.13
N THR A 202 -17.74 6.45 23.22
CA THR A 202 -19.13 6.85 22.88
C THR A 202 -20.07 6.63 24.07
N LEU A 203 -20.00 5.46 24.72
CA LEU A 203 -20.79 5.14 25.90
C LEU A 203 -20.45 6.04 27.10
N VAL A 204 -19.16 6.39 27.29
CA VAL A 204 -18.70 7.28 28.36
C VAL A 204 -19.20 8.70 28.16
N ALA A 205 -19.26 9.19 26.91
CA ALA A 205 -19.82 10.50 26.60
C ALA A 205 -21.31 10.61 27.02
N GLU A 206 -22.02 9.48 27.06
CA GLU A 206 -23.41 9.37 27.54
C GLU A 206 -23.50 8.90 29.02
N HIS A 207 -22.38 8.92 29.74
CA HIS A 207 -22.26 8.48 31.15
C HIS A 207 -22.62 7.00 31.41
N TYR A 208 -22.60 6.14 30.39
CA TYR A 208 -22.88 4.70 30.52
C TYR A 208 -21.68 3.87 30.97
N TYR A 209 -21.01 4.30 32.05
CA TYR A 209 -19.78 3.64 32.54
C TYR A 209 -19.93 2.15 32.81
N SER A 210 -21.03 1.71 33.43
CA SER A 210 -21.24 0.28 33.70
C SER A 210 -21.36 -0.55 32.43
N LYS A 211 -21.99 -0.01 31.37
CA LYS A 211 -22.06 -0.70 30.07
C LYS A 211 -20.68 -0.77 29.41
N SER A 212 -19.90 0.30 29.49
CA SER A 212 -18.52 0.32 28.99
C SER A 212 -17.65 -0.71 29.68
N ILE A 213 -17.76 -0.85 31.01
CA ILE A 213 -17.03 -1.85 31.79
C ILE A 213 -17.41 -3.27 31.35
N THR A 214 -18.71 -3.59 31.30
CA THR A 214 -19.18 -4.90 30.88
C THR A 214 -18.72 -5.26 29.46
N LEU A 215 -18.80 -4.31 28.52
CA LEU A 215 -18.32 -4.51 27.14
C LEU A 215 -16.85 -4.93 27.09
N LEU A 216 -15.99 -4.33 27.92
CA LEU A 216 -14.57 -4.66 27.97
C LEU A 216 -14.32 -5.98 28.69
N GLU A 217 -14.98 -6.23 29.82
CA GLU A 217 -14.83 -7.46 30.62
C GLU A 217 -15.22 -8.72 29.81
N GLU A 218 -16.33 -8.66 29.06
CA GLU A 218 -16.80 -9.77 28.22
C GLU A 218 -15.83 -10.16 27.09
N ASN A 219 -14.91 -9.27 26.70
CA ASN A 219 -13.99 -9.49 25.58
C ASN A 219 -12.53 -9.62 26.03
N LEU A 220 -12.25 -9.54 27.34
CA LEU A 220 -10.90 -9.53 27.89
C LEU A 220 -10.14 -10.85 27.62
N GLU A 221 -10.80 -11.99 27.82
CA GLU A 221 -10.20 -13.31 27.59
C GLU A 221 -9.86 -13.55 26.11
N LEU A 222 -10.75 -13.16 25.20
CA LEU A 222 -10.51 -13.28 23.76
C LEU A 222 -9.25 -12.51 23.32
N LEU A 223 -8.98 -11.39 23.98
CA LEU A 223 -7.83 -10.51 23.78
C LEU A 223 -6.61 -10.89 24.65
N ASP A 224 -6.57 -12.12 25.15
CA ASP A 224 -5.47 -12.67 25.96
C ASP A 224 -5.16 -11.84 27.21
N ASN A 225 -6.20 -11.33 27.87
CA ASN A 225 -6.08 -10.49 29.06
C ASN A 225 -5.19 -9.26 28.83
N SER A 226 -5.39 -8.60 27.69
CA SER A 226 -4.70 -7.37 27.30
C SER A 226 -4.62 -6.36 28.45
N THR A 227 -3.39 -5.97 28.81
CA THR A 227 -3.14 -4.95 29.84
C THR A 227 -3.83 -3.62 29.49
N LYS A 228 -3.82 -3.24 28.21
CA LYS A 228 -4.49 -2.03 27.72
C LYS A 228 -6.00 -2.03 28.02
N ILE A 229 -6.67 -3.17 27.86
CA ILE A 229 -8.11 -3.30 28.17
C ILE A 229 -8.32 -3.33 29.69
N SER A 230 -7.49 -4.07 30.43
CA SER A 230 -7.54 -4.13 31.89
C SER A 230 -7.38 -2.75 32.54
N ASP A 231 -6.38 -1.98 32.11
CA ASP A 231 -6.13 -0.63 32.62
C ASP A 231 -7.31 0.30 32.33
N LYS A 232 -7.93 0.18 31.15
CA LYS A 232 -9.11 0.98 30.79
C LYS A 232 -10.32 0.61 31.65
N ILE A 233 -10.50 -0.66 32.01
CA ILE A 233 -11.57 -1.09 32.93
C ILE A 233 -11.40 -0.41 34.30
N GLU A 234 -10.19 -0.38 34.85
CA GLU A 234 -9.92 0.25 36.15
C GLU A 234 -10.09 1.78 36.11
N GLU A 235 -9.69 2.43 35.00
CA GLU A 235 -9.96 3.83 34.74
C GLU A 235 -11.48 4.13 34.77
N LEU A 236 -12.27 3.29 34.08
CA LEU A 236 -13.73 3.43 34.01
C LEU A 236 -14.42 3.20 35.36
N LYS A 237 -13.94 2.24 36.17
CA LYS A 237 -14.46 2.01 37.54
C LYS A 237 -14.26 3.25 38.40
N THR A 238 -13.06 3.84 38.36
CA THR A 238 -12.75 5.08 39.09
C THR A 238 -13.63 6.25 38.62
N ALA A 239 -13.80 6.40 37.29
CA ALA A 239 -14.63 7.47 36.73
C ALA A 239 -16.11 7.33 37.11
N ARG A 240 -16.65 6.10 37.08
CA ARG A 240 -18.02 5.80 37.52
C ARG A 240 -18.24 6.19 38.97
N ASP A 241 -17.32 5.79 39.86
CA ASP A 241 -17.47 6.03 41.30
C ASP A 241 -17.45 7.53 41.60
N LYS A 242 -16.59 8.29 40.91
CA LYS A 242 -16.58 9.75 40.98
C LYS A 242 -17.90 10.38 40.49
N TYR A 243 -18.44 9.91 39.36
CA TYR A 243 -19.70 10.40 38.82
C TYR A 243 -20.88 10.17 39.79
N ILE A 244 -20.94 9.00 40.43
CA ILE A 244 -21.97 8.67 41.42
C ILE A 244 -21.86 9.60 42.64
N GLN A 245 -20.64 9.80 43.16
CA GLN A 245 -20.41 10.72 44.29
C GLN A 245 -20.84 12.16 43.97
N GLU A 246 -20.53 12.66 42.78
CA GLU A 246 -20.91 14.01 42.35
C GLU A 246 -22.43 14.17 42.14
N ARG A 247 -23.13 13.09 41.79
CA ARG A 247 -24.58 13.07 41.62
C ARG A 247 -25.31 12.99 42.96
N ASP A 248 -24.83 12.13 43.87
CA ASP A 248 -25.48 11.84 45.15
C ASP A 248 -25.12 12.87 46.25
N GLY A 249 -24.08 13.69 46.03
CA GLY A 249 -23.71 14.84 46.87
C GLY A 249 -24.39 16.17 46.49
N LYS A 250 -25.30 16.17 45.51
CA LYS A 250 -26.18 17.29 45.15
C LYS A 250 -27.59 17.06 45.71
#